data_AF-A0A7K2C6X9-F1
#
_entry.id   AF-A0A7K2C6X9-F1
#
_cell.length_a   1.000
_cell.length_b   1.000
_cell.length_c   1.000
_cell.angle_alpha   90.00
_cell.angle_beta   90.00
_cell.angle_gamma   90.00
#
_symmetry.space_group_name_H-M   'P 1'
#
loop_
_entity.id
_entity.type
_entity.pdbx_description
1 polymer ?
#
loop_
_entity_poly.entity_id
_entity_poly.type
_entity_poly.pdbx_seq_one_letter_code
_entity_poly.pdbx_strand_id
1 'polypeptide(L)' 'ASHLANVGDAKTLVIHPASTTHQQLAREEQVSAGVTEDLIRVSVGIEHIDDIESDFSQALSSVGSEVIA' A
#
# COMPACT_ATOMS: atom_id res chain seq x y z
N ALA A 1 8.46 -8.80 3.55
CA ALA A 1 7.49 -8.53 2.48
C ALA A 1 8.16 -8.74 1.11
N SER A 2 7.53 -9.48 0.21
CA SER A 2 8.00 -9.59 -1.18
C SER A 2 7.52 -8.35 -1.95
N HIS A 3 8.42 -7.60 -2.61
CA HIS A 3 8.08 -6.43 -3.42
C HIS A 3 7.49 -6.86 -4.78
N LEU A 4 6.35 -7.55 -4.75
CA LEU A 4 5.63 -7.95 -5.95
C LEU A 4 4.54 -6.92 -6.25
N ALA A 5 4.58 -6.38 -7.46
CA ALA A 5 3.60 -5.43 -7.97
C ALA A 5 2.47 -6.17 -8.70
N ASN A 6 1.68 -6.98 -7.99
CA ASN A 6 0.52 -7.71 -8.51
C ASN A 6 -0.76 -7.43 -7.67
N VAL A 7 -1.88 -8.02 -8.07
CA VAL A 7 -3.20 -7.94 -7.40
C VAL A 7 -3.82 -9.34 -7.40
N GLY A 8 -4.56 -9.70 -6.35
CA GLY A 8 -5.32 -10.96 -6.28
C GLY A 8 -4.48 -12.19 -5.91
N ASP A 9 -3.39 -12.00 -5.18
CA ASP A 9 -2.61 -13.09 -4.59
C ASP A 9 -3.34 -13.69 -3.38
N ALA A 10 -2.99 -14.92 -2.99
CA ALA A 10 -3.47 -15.50 -1.74
C ALA A 10 -2.92 -14.76 -0.52
N LYS A 11 -1.80 -14.04 -0.68
CA LYS A 11 -1.19 -13.20 0.36
C LYS A 11 -1.59 -11.73 0.21
N THR A 12 -1.73 -11.04 1.34
CA THR A 12 -1.93 -9.60 1.40
C THR A 12 -0.69 -8.87 0.88
N LEU A 13 -0.90 -7.89 0.00
CA LEU A 13 0.14 -7.10 -0.63
C LEU A 13 -0.10 -5.61 -0.39
N VAL A 14 0.94 -4.90 0.03
CA VAL A 14 0.93 -3.45 0.22
C VAL A 14 2.00 -2.84 -0.67
N ILE A 15 1.62 -1.87 -1.50
CA ILE A 15 2.56 -1.17 -2.39
C ILE A 15 2.35 0.34 -2.34
N HIS A 16 3.40 1.08 -2.68
CA HIS A 16 3.36 2.51 -2.96
C HIS A 16 3.35 2.73 -4.48
N PRO A 17 2.20 3.01 -5.12
CA PRO A 17 2.08 2.99 -6.58
C PRO A 17 3.01 3.99 -7.28
N ALA A 18 3.21 5.19 -6.71
CA ALA A 18 4.05 6.23 -7.31
C ALA A 18 5.52 5.80 -7.45
N SER A 19 6.07 5.00 -6.52
CA SER A 19 7.44 4.46 -6.62
C SER A 19 7.50 3.03 -7.15
N THR A 20 6.39 2.45 -7.60
CA THR A 20 6.34 1.06 -8.07
C THR A 20 5.63 0.95 -9.42
N THR A 21 4.33 0.68 -9.41
CA THR A 21 3.53 0.39 -10.63
C THR A 21 3.44 1.58 -11.58
N HIS A 22 3.50 2.80 -11.07
CA HIS A 22 3.37 4.05 -11.85
C HIS A 22 4.67 4.85 -11.90
N GLN A 23 5.81 4.26 -11.48
CA GLN A 23 7.11 4.95 -11.39
C GLN A 23 7.63 5.50 -12.73
N GLN A 24 7.13 4.97 -13.86
CA GLN A 24 7.55 5.39 -15.19
C GLN A 24 6.83 6.65 -15.70
N LEU A 25 5.74 7.06 -15.04
CA LEU A 25 4.97 8.24 -15.39
C LEU A 25 5.57 9.49 -14.75
N ALA A 26 5.44 10.64 -15.41
CA ALA A 26 5.73 11.92 -14.79
C ALA A 26 4.77 12.19 -13.60
N ARG A 27 5.16 13.07 -12.68
CA ARG A 27 4.38 13.34 -11.45
C ARG A 27 2.97 13.84 -11.79
N GLU A 28 2.84 14.68 -12.81
CA GLU A 28 1.57 15.23 -13.27
C GLU A 28 0.67 14.13 -13.85
N GLU A 29 1.26 13.20 -14.60
CA GLU A 29 0.57 12.04 -15.17
C GLU A 29 0.09 11.08 -14.06
N GLN A 30 0.94 10.81 -13.05
CA GLN A 30 0.56 10.04 -11.86
C GLN A 30 -0.66 10.64 -11.17
N VAL A 31 -0.62 11.96 -10.88
CA VAL A 31 -1.73 12.66 -10.23
C VAL A 31 -3.01 12.60 -11.08
N SER A 32 -2.90 12.80 -12.40
CA SER A 32 -4.05 12.69 -13.31
C SER A 32 -4.65 11.28 -13.37
N ALA A 33 -3.85 10.24 -13.15
CA ALA A 33 -4.28 8.86 -13.04
C ALA A 33 -4.84 8.49 -11.64
N GLY A 34 -4.92 9.45 -10.72
CA GLY A 34 -5.37 9.24 -9.34
C GLY A 34 -4.30 8.66 -8.41
N VAL A 35 -3.03 8.68 -8.81
CA VAL A 35 -1.90 8.23 -8.00
C VAL A 35 -1.24 9.44 -7.34
N THR A 36 -1.55 9.66 -6.07
CA THR A 36 -0.84 10.63 -5.23
C THR A 36 0.43 10.02 -4.64
N GLU A 37 1.35 10.86 -4.17
CA GLU A 37 2.65 10.44 -3.61
C GLU A 37 2.53 9.80 -2.22
N ASP A 38 1.41 10.03 -1.53
CA ASP A 38 1.07 9.42 -0.25
C ASP A 38 0.14 8.20 -0.40
N LEU A 39 -0.22 7.84 -1.64
CA LEU A 39 -1.13 6.71 -1.88
C LEU A 39 -0.45 5.38 -1.53
N ILE A 40 -1.05 4.66 -0.59
CA ILE A 40 -0.73 3.25 -0.32
C ILE A 40 -1.88 2.38 -0.82
N ARG A 41 -1.56 1.39 -1.65
CA ARG A 41 -2.55 0.44 -2.19
C ARG A 41 -2.40 -0.91 -1.49
N VAL A 42 -3.49 -1.39 -0.91
CA VAL A 42 -3.59 -2.72 -0.30
C VAL A 42 -4.42 -3.65 -1.18
N SER A 43 -3.85 -4.80 -1.54
CA SER A 43 -4.57 -5.95 -2.11
C SER A 43 -4.69 -6.99 -1.00
N VAL A 44 -5.88 -7.09 -0.40
CA VAL A 44 -6.13 -8.02 0.70
C VAL A 44 -6.13 -9.46 0.16
N GLY A 45 -5.36 -10.34 0.82
CA GLY A 45 -5.28 -11.76 0.52
C GLY A 45 -6.40 -12.55 1.17
N ILE A 46 -6.17 -13.84 1.38
CA ILE A 46 -7.12 -14.78 2.00
C ILE A 46 -6.60 -15.35 3.32
N GLU A 47 -5.68 -14.65 3.97
CA GLU A 47 -5.22 -15.01 5.31
C GLU A 47 -6.34 -14.92 6.36
N HIS A 48 -6.07 -15.41 7.56
CA HIS A 48 -7.01 -15.24 8.66
C HIS A 48 -7.20 -13.74 8.96
N ILE A 49 -8.45 -13.32 9.14
CA ILE A 49 -8.76 -11.89 9.30
C ILE A 49 -8.05 -11.27 10.50
N ASP A 50 -7.99 -11.97 11.64
CA ASP A 50 -7.29 -11.49 12.84
C ASP A 50 -5.79 -11.25 12.61
N ASP A 51 -5.14 -12.03 11.74
CA ASP A 51 -3.72 -11.84 11.42
C ASP A 51 -3.53 -10.55 10.61
N ILE A 52 -4.43 -10.27 9.66
CA ILE A 52 -4.42 -9.05 8.85
C ILE A 52 -4.67 -7.83 9.75
N GLU A 53 -5.69 -7.87 10.60
CA GLU A 53 -6.01 -6.78 11.53
C GLU A 53 -4.87 -6.49 12.50
N SER A 54 -4.25 -7.54 13.04
CA SER A 54 -3.10 -7.43 13.94
C SER A 54 -1.90 -6.77 13.26
N ASP A 55 -1.57 -7.18 12.03
CA ASP A 55 -0.44 -6.63 11.27
C ASP A 55 -0.64 -5.13 10.96
N PHE A 56 -1.83 -4.74 10.48
CA PHE A 56 -2.14 -3.33 10.24
C PHE A 56 -2.19 -2.50 11.53
N SER A 57 -2.73 -3.06 12.63
CA SER A 57 -2.77 -2.37 13.93
C SER A 57 -1.36 -2.10 14.45
N GLN A 58 -0.47 -3.09 14.35
CA GLN A 58 0.93 -2.94 14.73
C GLN A 58 1.64 -1.90 13.85
N ALA A 59 1.47 -1.98 12.53
CA ALA A 59 2.07 -1.06 11.59
C ALA A 59 1.63 0.38 11.83
N LEU A 60 0.33 0.64 11.95
CA LEU A 60 -0.21 1.98 12.19
C LEU A 60 0.21 2.54 13.54
N SER A 61 0.33 1.70 14.58
CA SER A 61 0.81 2.12 15.91
C SER A 61 2.29 2.51 15.92
N SER A 62 3.07 2.03 14.94
CA SER A 62 4.49 2.37 14.80
C SER A 62 4.74 3.68 14.06
N VAL A 63 3.70 4.25 13.45
CA VAL A 63 3.77 5.54 12.75
C VAL A 63 3.51 6.66 13.76
N GLY A 64 4.33 7.72 13.70
CA GLY A 64 4.17 8.88 14.59
C GLY A 64 2.81 9.56 14.39
N SER A 65 2.19 10.05 15.48
CA SER A 65 0.87 10.67 15.45
C SER A 65 0.75 11.88 14.51
N GLU A 66 1.88 12.50 14.15
CA GLU A 66 1.96 13.61 13.19
C GLU A 66 1.64 13.21 11.74
N VAL A 67 1.70 11.92 11.41
CA VAL A 67 1.46 11.38 10.05
C VAL A 67 0.00 10.93 9.86
N ILE A 68 -0.75 10.75 10.95
CA ILE A 68 -2.12 10.19 10.95
C ILE A 68 -3.19 11.31 11.05
N ALA A 69 -2.77 12.58 11.06
CA ALA A 69 -3.61 13.77 11.23
C ALA A 69 -3.90 14.48 9.92
#